data_AF-A0A8J2S493-F1
#
_entry.id   AF-A0A8J2S493-F1
#
_cell.length_a   1.000
_cell.length_b   1.000
_cell.length_c   1.000
_cell.angle_alpha   90.00
_cell.angle_beta   90.00
_cell.angle_gamma   90.00
#
_symmetry.space_group_name_H-M   'P 1'
#
loop_
_entity.id
_entity.type
_entity.pdbx_description
1 polymer ?
#
loop_
_entity_poly.entity_id
_entity_poly.type
_entity_poly.pdbx_seq_one_letter_code
_entity_poly.pdbx_strand_id
1 'polypeptide(L)'
;MSSSDSDDDVPLAQMQAQSSSREARDGDGDAAMADAPPPKPPPPPPTGGGSSSDSSDDDVPLSKLQPQKKAAPPKKAPAKKRPPPPPSSSSSDDDDDDDDDDEDSSDSDEPIAKRKPAPRRRSAPKKRVVESSSGDDSGEEEFDFDRDDSDDSDDVPLATLARKKSAGSAKKSPARKPASRKAPTATARSKKQKGGEAEQAFYGTLRGKLLQEFLRRWWYAYDWPAPQAIDKEPEAGFESLVAFPGVHICTLEGDERFGKVQDHRDHATSPCFLNFYKKPSAELKALCLKAFEVQMAQLLKAEPDNERYINKLKREQRDIERVDADKADREAVAAVREYERARK
;
A
#
# COMPACT_ATOMS: atom_id res chain seq x y z
N MET A 1 22.76 -61.70 17.96
CA MET A 1 21.43 -62.28 18.22
C MET A 1 20.95 -61.73 19.55
N SER A 2 20.04 -60.76 19.49
CA SER A 2 18.98 -60.47 20.45
C SER A 2 18.40 -59.12 20.03
N SER A 3 17.26 -59.23 19.37
CA SER A 3 16.43 -58.17 18.82
C SER A 3 15.58 -57.57 19.94
N SER A 4 15.48 -56.24 20.00
CA SER A 4 14.40 -55.56 20.71
C SER A 4 13.80 -54.52 19.78
N ASP A 5 12.83 -54.99 19.01
CA ASP A 5 11.66 -54.24 18.52
C ASP A 5 11.03 -53.49 19.68
N SER A 6 10.71 -52.22 19.47
CA SER A 6 9.67 -51.55 20.24
C SER A 6 8.87 -50.69 19.27
N ASP A 7 7.86 -51.34 18.69
CA ASP A 7 6.72 -50.76 18.00
C ASP A 7 5.93 -49.85 18.95
N ASP A 8 5.97 -48.55 18.71
CA ASP A 8 4.99 -47.58 19.23
C ASP A 8 3.92 -47.37 18.13
N ASP A 9 2.98 -48.32 18.10
CA ASP A 9 1.80 -48.33 17.23
C ASP A 9 0.75 -47.38 17.82
N VAL A 10 0.65 -46.17 17.26
CA VAL A 10 -0.36 -45.17 17.66
C VAL A 10 -1.67 -45.48 16.93
N PRO A 11 -2.79 -45.72 17.63
CA PRO A 11 -4.04 -46.12 16.98
C PRO A 11 -4.67 -44.95 16.21
N LEU A 12 -4.58 -45.02 14.89
CA LEU A 12 -5.15 -44.11 13.89
C LEU A 12 -6.70 -44.21 13.78
N ALA A 13 -7.41 -44.55 14.86
CA ALA A 13 -8.84 -44.91 14.81
C ALA A 13 -9.79 -43.91 15.51
N GLN A 14 -9.30 -42.79 16.06
CA GLN A 14 -10.12 -41.90 16.89
C GLN A 14 -10.20 -40.44 16.40
N MET A 15 -10.28 -40.24 15.08
CA MET A 15 -10.43 -38.88 14.52
C MET A 15 -11.50 -38.74 13.41
N GLN A 16 -12.39 -39.73 13.24
CA GLN A 16 -13.49 -39.68 12.27
C GLN A 16 -14.90 -39.62 12.89
N ALA A 17 -15.03 -39.41 14.20
CA ALA A 17 -16.32 -39.50 14.90
C ALA A 17 -17.03 -38.17 15.23
N GLN A 18 -16.65 -37.02 14.63
CA GLN A 18 -17.31 -35.73 14.92
C GLN A 18 -17.90 -34.97 13.72
N SER A 19 -17.94 -35.57 12.52
CA SER A 19 -18.42 -34.88 11.31
C SER A 19 -19.86 -35.21 10.88
N SER A 20 -20.57 -36.10 11.57
CA SER A 20 -21.81 -36.71 11.06
C SER A 20 -23.07 -36.44 11.89
N SER A 21 -23.22 -35.23 12.45
CA SER A 21 -24.46 -34.83 13.14
C SER A 21 -24.88 -33.41 12.79
N ARG A 22 -25.37 -33.19 11.56
CA ARG A 22 -26.29 -32.09 11.25
C ARG A 22 -27.01 -32.18 9.89
N GLU A 23 -27.34 -33.39 9.43
CA GLU A 23 -28.32 -33.58 8.34
C GLU A 23 -29.27 -34.71 8.72
N ALA A 24 -30.39 -34.34 9.36
CA ALA A 24 -31.60 -35.14 9.47
C ALA A 24 -32.73 -34.24 10.00
N ARG A 25 -33.42 -33.58 9.07
CA ARG A 25 -34.79 -33.14 9.30
C ARG A 25 -35.55 -33.34 8.00
N ASP A 26 -35.72 -34.62 7.68
CA ASP A 26 -36.81 -35.11 6.84
C ASP A 26 -38.13 -34.73 7.51
N GLY A 27 -38.88 -33.89 6.82
CA GLY A 27 -40.31 -33.74 7.01
C GLY A 27 -40.99 -34.33 5.80
N ASP A 28 -41.47 -35.57 5.95
CA ASP A 28 -42.42 -36.23 5.06
C ASP A 28 -43.58 -35.29 4.69
N GLY A 29 -43.65 -34.97 3.41
CA GLY A 29 -44.72 -34.22 2.79
C GLY A 29 -45.06 -34.85 1.45
N ASP A 30 -45.67 -36.04 1.53
CA ASP A 30 -46.30 -36.77 0.43
C ASP A 30 -47.35 -35.87 -0.26
N ALA A 31 -47.03 -35.39 -1.46
CA ALA A 31 -47.99 -34.71 -2.33
C ALA A 31 -47.62 -34.94 -3.80
N ALA A 32 -48.22 -36.01 -4.34
CA ALA A 32 -48.74 -36.13 -5.69
C ALA A 32 -48.02 -35.37 -6.82
N MET A 33 -47.33 -36.15 -7.66
CA MET A 33 -46.99 -35.78 -9.03
C MET A 33 -48.23 -35.28 -9.80
N ALA A 34 -48.23 -33.99 -10.13
CA ALA A 34 -48.97 -33.46 -11.26
C ALA A 34 -47.96 -32.88 -12.26
N ASP A 35 -48.00 -33.46 -13.44
CA ASP A 35 -47.42 -33.04 -14.72
C ASP A 35 -47.48 -31.50 -14.89
N ALA A 36 -46.36 -30.83 -14.61
CA ALA A 36 -46.23 -29.38 -14.78
C ALA A 36 -45.51 -29.11 -16.11
N PRO A 37 -46.13 -28.39 -17.06
CA PRO A 37 -45.50 -28.07 -18.34
C PRO A 37 -44.25 -27.19 -18.16
N PRO A 38 -43.27 -27.28 -19.06
CA PRO A 38 -41.99 -26.57 -18.93
C PRO A 38 -42.20 -25.06 -18.80
N PRO A 39 -41.35 -24.37 -18.00
CA PRO A 39 -41.49 -22.95 -17.75
C PRO A 39 -41.38 -22.15 -19.06
N LYS A 40 -42.36 -21.26 -19.28
CA LYS A 40 -42.37 -20.33 -20.41
C LYS A 40 -41.12 -19.43 -20.37
N PRO A 41 -40.49 -19.15 -21.52
CA PRO A 41 -39.37 -18.21 -21.57
C PRO A 41 -39.78 -16.82 -21.09
N PRO A 42 -38.86 -16.07 -20.46
CA PRO A 42 -39.15 -14.73 -19.94
C PRO A 42 -39.56 -13.78 -21.07
N PRO A 43 -40.48 -12.84 -20.80
CA PRO A 43 -40.93 -11.87 -21.79
C PRO A 43 -39.76 -10.95 -22.22
N PRO A 44 -39.73 -10.52 -23.50
CA PRO A 44 -38.72 -9.56 -23.96
C PRO A 44 -38.86 -8.23 -23.21
N PRO A 45 -37.75 -7.49 -23.02
CA PRO A 45 -37.79 -6.19 -22.37
C PRO A 45 -38.67 -5.21 -23.17
N PRO A 46 -39.39 -4.30 -22.48
CA PRO A 46 -40.25 -3.34 -23.15
C PRO A 46 -39.42 -2.40 -24.02
N THR A 47 -39.63 -2.45 -25.33
CA THR A 47 -39.21 -1.43 -26.29
C THR A 47 -40.04 -0.17 -26.05
N GLY A 48 -39.61 0.67 -25.11
CA GLY A 48 -40.15 1.99 -24.85
C GLY A 48 -39.46 3.03 -25.72
N GLY A 49 -40.08 3.35 -26.86
CA GLY A 49 -39.71 4.51 -27.66
C GLY A 49 -40.34 5.81 -27.15
N GLY A 50 -39.57 6.90 -27.25
CA GLY A 50 -40.06 8.24 -27.58
C GLY A 50 -40.61 9.13 -26.46
N SER A 51 -39.84 10.18 -26.11
CA SER A 51 -40.24 11.62 -25.99
C SER A 51 -39.15 12.35 -25.20
N SER A 52 -38.32 13.22 -25.79
CA SER A 52 -38.56 14.60 -26.26
C SER A 52 -38.77 15.64 -25.15
N SER A 53 -37.97 16.72 -25.21
CA SER A 53 -38.13 18.04 -24.55
C SER A 53 -37.72 18.08 -23.06
N ASP A 54 -37.06 19.08 -22.48
CA ASP A 54 -36.68 20.44 -22.90
C ASP A 54 -35.77 21.04 -21.82
N SER A 55 -34.79 21.85 -22.22
CA SER A 55 -34.32 23.07 -21.55
C SER A 55 -33.77 23.06 -20.10
N SER A 56 -32.45 23.27 -19.97
CA SER A 56 -31.83 24.44 -19.29
C SER A 56 -30.31 24.22 -19.29
N ASP A 57 -29.54 24.76 -20.24
CA ASP A 57 -28.99 26.12 -20.24
C ASP A 57 -28.21 26.45 -18.95
N ASP A 58 -26.95 26.03 -18.89
CA ASP A 58 -25.89 26.65 -18.08
C ASP A 58 -24.56 26.56 -18.85
N ASP A 59 -24.58 27.13 -20.05
CA ASP A 59 -23.40 27.33 -20.89
C ASP A 59 -22.73 28.65 -20.43
N VAL A 60 -21.77 28.54 -19.51
CA VAL A 60 -20.98 29.69 -19.06
C VAL A 60 -19.80 29.87 -20.02
N PRO A 61 -19.77 30.90 -20.88
CA PRO A 61 -18.63 31.11 -21.75
C PRO A 61 -17.40 31.52 -20.94
N LEU A 62 -16.36 30.68 -20.97
CA LEU A 62 -15.02 30.93 -20.41
C LEU A 62 -14.31 32.18 -20.99
N SER A 63 -14.94 32.87 -21.94
CA SER A 63 -14.39 34.04 -22.66
C SER A 63 -14.42 35.36 -21.86
N LYS A 64 -14.93 35.39 -20.62
CA LYS A 64 -14.94 36.60 -19.77
C LYS A 64 -14.00 36.57 -18.56
N LEU A 65 -13.13 35.58 -18.43
CA LEU A 65 -11.99 35.62 -17.49
C LEU A 65 -10.84 36.45 -18.08
N GLN A 66 -11.08 37.74 -18.27
CA GLN A 66 -10.00 38.71 -18.40
C GLN A 66 -9.21 38.73 -17.09
N PRO A 67 -7.87 38.61 -17.12
CA PRO A 67 -7.07 38.86 -15.93
C PRO A 67 -7.25 40.32 -15.54
N GLN A 68 -7.99 40.58 -14.46
CA GLN A 68 -7.99 41.90 -13.84
C GLN A 68 -6.54 42.22 -13.46
N LYS A 69 -6.00 43.20 -14.19
CA LYS A 69 -4.73 43.89 -13.93
C LYS A 69 -4.80 44.40 -12.49
N LYS A 70 -4.26 43.63 -11.54
CA LYS A 70 -4.06 44.11 -10.17
C LYS A 70 -3.13 45.32 -10.21
N ALA A 71 -3.65 46.40 -9.65
CA ALA A 71 -2.95 47.66 -9.45
C ALA A 71 -1.60 47.44 -8.75
N ALA A 72 -0.63 48.25 -9.17
CA ALA A 72 0.72 48.27 -8.65
C ALA A 72 0.75 48.47 -7.13
N PRO A 73 1.57 47.70 -6.37
CA PRO A 73 1.83 48.01 -4.97
C PRO A 73 2.69 49.28 -4.83
N PRO A 74 2.47 50.08 -3.77
CA PRO A 74 3.22 51.31 -3.53
C PRO A 74 4.70 51.00 -3.23
N LYS A 75 5.57 51.83 -3.82
CA LYS A 75 7.03 51.82 -3.67
C LYS A 75 7.43 51.88 -2.19
N LYS A 76 7.92 50.76 -1.63
CA LYS A 76 8.65 50.76 -0.35
C LYS A 76 10.14 51.02 -0.60
N ALA A 77 10.69 51.84 0.29
CA ALA A 77 12.03 52.40 0.31
C ALA A 77 13.17 51.34 0.32
N PRO A 78 14.40 51.70 -0.11
CA PRO A 78 15.51 50.77 -0.24
C PRO A 78 16.02 50.27 1.11
N ALA A 79 15.97 48.95 1.31
CA ALA A 79 16.56 48.26 2.44
C ALA A 79 18.10 48.16 2.28
N LYS A 80 18.81 48.47 3.37
CA LYS A 80 20.27 48.37 3.51
C LYS A 80 20.77 46.96 3.20
N LYS A 81 21.83 46.88 2.38
CA LYS A 81 22.58 45.66 2.05
C LYS A 81 23.12 45.01 3.32
N ARG A 82 22.80 43.72 3.56
CA ARG A 82 23.56 42.84 4.46
C ARG A 82 24.74 42.24 3.70
N PRO A 83 25.90 42.04 4.34
CA PRO A 83 27.06 41.39 3.74
C PRO A 83 26.82 39.88 3.49
N PRO A 84 27.53 39.27 2.53
CA PRO A 84 27.41 37.85 2.18
C PRO A 84 27.96 36.94 3.29
N PRO A 85 27.44 35.71 3.43
CA PRO A 85 28.01 34.69 4.31
C PRO A 85 29.36 34.18 3.80
N PRO A 86 30.27 33.74 4.69
CA PRO A 86 31.57 33.20 4.32
C PRO A 86 31.45 31.83 3.62
N PRO A 87 32.44 31.45 2.79
CA PRO A 87 32.47 30.15 2.13
C PRO A 87 32.72 29.03 3.14
N SER A 88 31.86 28.02 3.12
CA SER A 88 32.06 26.75 3.81
C SER A 88 33.22 26.01 3.14
N SER A 89 34.30 25.84 3.89
CA SER A 89 35.45 25.01 3.59
C SER A 89 35.06 23.54 3.56
N SER A 90 35.42 22.89 2.45
CA SER A 90 35.60 21.45 2.32
C SER A 90 36.82 21.02 3.14
N SER A 91 36.62 20.14 4.13
CA SER A 91 37.69 19.35 4.73
C SER A 91 37.37 17.87 4.47
N SER A 92 38.10 17.33 3.51
CA SER A 92 38.53 15.95 3.43
C SER A 92 39.58 15.72 4.51
N ASP A 93 39.35 14.77 5.41
CA ASP A 93 40.39 14.10 6.20
C ASP A 93 40.00 12.62 6.26
N ASP A 94 40.85 11.83 5.59
CA ASP A 94 41.15 10.44 5.89
C ASP A 94 41.59 10.33 7.35
N ASP A 95 41.05 9.37 8.10
CA ASP A 95 41.77 8.71 9.19
C ASP A 95 41.29 7.25 9.25
N ASP A 96 42.21 6.39 8.82
CA ASP A 96 42.38 5.01 9.26
C ASP A 96 42.43 4.99 10.80
N ASP A 97 41.64 4.13 11.44
CA ASP A 97 42.04 3.51 12.70
C ASP A 97 41.42 2.11 12.74
N ASP A 98 42.27 1.14 12.36
CA ASP A 98 42.33 -0.18 12.97
C ASP A 98 42.42 0.00 14.50
N ASP A 99 41.48 -0.55 15.25
CA ASP A 99 41.77 -1.04 16.60
C ASP A 99 40.86 -2.24 16.88
N ASP A 100 41.47 -3.42 16.72
CA ASP A 100 41.23 -4.59 17.55
C ASP A 100 41.30 -4.19 19.02
N ASP A 101 40.25 -4.44 19.81
CA ASP A 101 40.42 -4.68 21.24
C ASP A 101 39.32 -5.62 21.74
N ASP A 102 39.69 -6.90 21.79
CA ASP A 102 39.25 -7.89 22.77
C ASP A 102 39.32 -7.29 24.19
N GLU A 103 38.21 -7.18 24.93
CA GLU A 103 38.26 -7.36 26.40
C GLU A 103 36.95 -7.95 26.95
N ASP A 104 36.99 -9.26 27.13
CA ASP A 104 36.30 -10.01 28.17
C ASP A 104 36.67 -9.46 29.56
N SER A 105 35.72 -8.88 30.30
CA SER A 105 35.81 -8.83 31.76
C SER A 105 34.50 -8.50 32.46
N SER A 106 33.97 -9.53 33.11
CA SER A 106 33.88 -9.62 34.58
C SER A 106 33.12 -8.52 35.35
N ASP A 107 32.02 -8.98 35.95
CA ASP A 107 31.72 -8.86 37.39
C ASP A 107 31.93 -7.48 38.05
N SER A 108 30.83 -6.80 38.36
CA SER A 108 30.81 -5.76 39.39
C SER A 108 29.47 -5.70 40.10
N ASP A 109 29.42 -6.52 41.15
CA ASP A 109 28.74 -6.32 42.42
C ASP A 109 28.74 -4.83 42.86
N GLU A 110 27.56 -4.25 43.08
CA GLU A 110 27.45 -3.01 43.85
C GLU A 110 26.26 -3.00 44.83
N PRO A 111 26.40 -2.27 45.96
CA PRO A 111 25.90 -2.74 47.25
C PRO A 111 24.55 -2.16 47.69
N ILE A 112 23.84 -2.98 48.47
CA ILE A 112 22.64 -2.66 49.25
C ILE A 112 22.92 -1.49 50.22
N ALA A 113 22.46 -0.29 49.86
CA ALA A 113 22.43 0.87 50.74
C ALA A 113 21.06 1.02 51.43
N LYS A 114 21.07 0.72 52.72
CA LYS A 114 20.06 0.92 53.77
C LYS A 114 19.31 2.26 53.65
N ARG A 115 17.97 2.23 53.51
CA ARG A 115 17.09 3.34 53.96
C ARG A 115 16.02 2.82 54.94
N LYS A 116 15.91 3.57 56.03
CA LYS A 116 15.16 3.29 57.27
C LYS A 116 13.64 3.44 57.11
N PRO A 117 12.84 2.81 58.01
CA PRO A 117 11.38 2.79 57.96
C PRO A 117 10.72 3.93 58.76
N ALA A 118 9.49 4.30 58.38
CA ALA A 118 8.59 5.18 59.15
C ALA A 118 7.10 4.83 58.83
N PRO A 119 6.09 5.19 59.65
CA PRO A 119 5.36 4.20 60.42
C PRO A 119 3.86 4.04 60.09
N ARG A 120 3.40 2.80 60.27
CA ARG A 120 2.09 2.33 60.81
C ARG A 120 0.89 3.30 60.73
N ARG A 121 -0.11 2.93 59.93
CA ARG A 121 -1.53 2.98 60.38
C ARG A 121 -2.23 1.64 60.11
N ARG A 122 -2.69 1.05 61.21
CA ARG A 122 -3.63 -0.09 61.35
C ARG A 122 -4.98 0.38 60.74
N SER A 123 -5.81 -0.45 60.09
CA SER A 123 -6.40 -1.71 60.57
C SER A 123 -7.21 -2.44 59.47
N ALA A 124 -6.85 -3.70 59.18
CA ALA A 124 -7.62 -4.97 59.10
C ALA A 124 -9.17 -5.01 58.90
N PRO A 125 -9.83 -6.18 58.64
CA PRO A 125 -9.47 -7.37 57.81
C PRO A 125 -10.68 -8.04 57.06
N LYS A 126 -10.43 -8.96 56.10
CA LYS A 126 -10.99 -10.36 56.00
C LYS A 126 -10.73 -11.00 54.59
N LYS A 127 -9.88 -12.05 54.54
CA LYS A 127 -10.16 -13.49 54.22
C LYS A 127 -10.71 -13.73 52.79
N ARG A 128 -10.13 -14.55 51.92
CA ARG A 128 -9.80 -16.01 52.03
C ARG A 128 -9.06 -16.44 50.72
N VAL A 129 -7.81 -16.90 50.73
CA VAL A 129 -7.29 -18.30 50.77
C VAL A 129 -7.82 -19.25 49.67
N VAL A 130 -6.98 -19.50 48.66
CA VAL A 130 -6.52 -20.81 48.07
C VAL A 130 -5.30 -20.45 47.17
N GLU A 131 -4.03 -20.83 47.38
CA GLU A 131 -3.37 -22.18 47.35
C GLU A 131 -3.80 -23.01 46.13
N SER A 132 -2.97 -23.56 45.23
CA SER A 132 -1.50 -23.78 45.14
C SER A 132 -1.17 -24.29 43.71
N SER A 133 0.13 -24.50 43.45
CA SER A 133 0.79 -25.26 42.35
C SER A 133 1.44 -24.36 41.29
N SER A 134 2.75 -24.10 41.29
CA SER A 134 3.92 -25.01 41.26
C SER A 134 3.94 -25.90 40.01
N GLY A 135 4.95 -25.70 39.16
CA GLY A 135 5.33 -26.62 38.09
C GLY A 135 5.95 -25.92 36.88
N ASP A 136 7.23 -26.23 36.63
CA ASP A 136 8.02 -26.14 35.38
C ASP A 136 8.28 -24.74 34.80
N ASP A 137 9.51 -24.21 34.73
CA ASP A 137 10.81 -24.79 34.33
C ASP A 137 10.76 -25.45 32.95
N SER A 138 10.91 -24.66 31.89
CA SER A 138 11.25 -25.18 30.56
C SER A 138 11.83 -24.07 29.67
N GLY A 139 13.16 -24.09 29.53
CA GLY A 139 13.84 -23.91 28.25
C GLY A 139 13.81 -22.52 27.63
N GLU A 140 14.68 -21.65 28.13
CA GLU A 140 15.29 -20.61 27.31
C GLU A 140 16.23 -21.24 26.27
N GLU A 141 15.69 -21.50 25.08
CA GLU A 141 16.51 -21.80 23.90
C GLU A 141 17.08 -20.48 23.36
N GLU A 142 18.31 -20.16 23.78
CA GLU A 142 19.22 -19.32 23.02
C GLU A 142 19.44 -19.99 21.66
N PHE A 143 18.84 -19.41 20.63
CA PHE A 143 19.04 -19.82 19.25
C PHE A 143 20.20 -18.98 18.69
N ASP A 144 21.43 -19.43 18.96
CA ASP A 144 22.63 -18.95 18.27
C ASP A 144 22.51 -19.29 16.77
N PHE A 145 22.22 -18.27 15.97
CA PHE A 145 22.24 -18.32 14.51
C PHE A 145 23.65 -18.03 13.98
N ASP A 146 24.66 -18.72 14.52
CA ASP A 146 25.96 -18.83 13.88
C ASP A 146 25.92 -19.98 12.87
N ARG A 147 25.55 -19.66 11.63
CA ARG A 147 25.86 -20.54 10.50
C ARG A 147 25.92 -19.83 9.15
N ASP A 148 27.11 -19.92 8.58
CA ASP A 148 27.46 -19.98 7.15
C ASP A 148 27.26 -18.71 6.30
N ASP A 149 28.29 -17.88 6.31
CA ASP A 149 29.29 -17.75 5.23
C ASP A 149 28.98 -18.40 3.86
N SER A 150 29.41 -17.70 2.80
CA SER A 150 29.52 -18.10 1.38
C SER A 150 28.33 -17.90 0.44
N ASP A 151 28.32 -16.72 -0.21
CA ASP A 151 28.45 -16.54 -1.68
C ASP A 151 28.59 -15.02 -1.94
N ASP A 152 29.78 -14.44 -1.77
CA ASP A 152 30.76 -14.16 -2.84
C ASP A 152 30.17 -13.90 -4.25
N SER A 153 30.65 -12.81 -4.86
CA SER A 153 30.51 -12.45 -6.29
C SER A 153 29.19 -11.84 -6.78
N ASP A 154 29.07 -10.51 -6.72
CA ASP A 154 28.84 -9.61 -7.89
C ASP A 154 28.40 -8.19 -7.46
N ASP A 155 29.31 -7.39 -6.88
CA ASP A 155 29.12 -5.93 -6.81
C ASP A 155 30.21 -5.23 -7.63
N VAL A 156 29.97 -5.19 -8.94
CA VAL A 156 30.82 -4.45 -9.89
C VAL A 156 30.28 -3.03 -9.99
N PRO A 157 31.04 -2.00 -9.56
CA PRO A 157 30.57 -0.63 -9.73
C PRO A 157 30.49 -0.28 -11.23
N LEU A 158 29.27 0.05 -11.67
CA LEU A 158 28.90 0.56 -13.01
C LEU A 158 29.72 1.78 -13.49
N ALA A 159 30.60 2.34 -12.65
CA ALA A 159 31.48 3.46 -12.96
C ALA A 159 32.64 3.11 -13.93
N THR A 160 32.90 1.84 -14.23
CA THR A 160 34.03 1.42 -15.08
C THR A 160 33.71 1.25 -16.58
N LEU A 161 32.44 1.34 -17.00
CA LEU A 161 32.05 1.15 -18.42
C LEU A 161 32.28 2.34 -19.35
N ALA A 162 32.71 3.49 -18.84
CA ALA A 162 32.86 4.71 -19.63
C ALA A 162 34.31 5.04 -20.00
N ARG A 163 35.11 4.08 -20.50
CA ARG A 163 36.44 4.41 -21.07
C ARG A 163 37.02 3.30 -21.95
N LYS A 164 36.55 3.18 -23.19
CA LYS A 164 37.40 2.64 -24.27
C LYS A 164 37.22 3.39 -25.58
N LYS A 165 38.34 3.98 -25.98
CA LYS A 165 38.61 4.73 -27.21
C LYS A 165 38.40 3.86 -28.45
N SER A 166 37.82 4.45 -29.50
CA SER A 166 38.22 4.14 -30.87
C SER A 166 38.65 5.44 -31.56
N ALA A 167 39.94 5.72 -31.48
CA ALA A 167 40.63 6.55 -32.45
C ALA A 167 40.73 5.75 -33.76
N GLY A 168 40.27 6.34 -34.87
CA GLY A 168 40.23 5.64 -36.17
C GLY A 168 39.87 6.58 -37.31
N SER A 169 40.88 7.32 -37.77
CA SER A 169 41.17 7.73 -39.16
C SER A 169 40.03 8.13 -40.12
N ALA A 170 40.00 9.43 -40.40
CA ALA A 170 39.90 10.06 -41.72
C ALA A 170 39.09 9.39 -42.85
N LYS A 171 38.04 10.09 -43.30
CA LYS A 171 37.81 10.40 -44.72
C LYS A 171 36.99 11.69 -44.87
N LYS A 172 37.59 12.65 -45.60
CA LYS A 172 37.00 13.93 -46.01
C LYS A 172 35.72 13.69 -46.83
N SER A 173 34.67 14.44 -46.52
CA SER A 173 33.55 14.70 -47.44
C SER A 173 33.19 16.19 -47.38
N PRO A 174 32.90 16.85 -48.52
CA PRO A 174 32.80 18.29 -48.59
C PRO A 174 31.47 18.85 -48.10
N ALA A 175 31.60 19.89 -47.28
CA ALA A 175 30.69 21.00 -46.98
C ALA A 175 29.29 20.97 -47.62
N ARG A 176 28.28 20.69 -46.79
CA ARG A 176 26.91 21.18 -46.97
C ARG A 176 26.56 22.15 -45.84
N LYS A 177 26.04 23.31 -46.25
CA LYS A 177 25.77 24.52 -45.46
C LYS A 177 24.86 24.22 -44.26
N PRO A 178 25.16 24.71 -43.04
CA PRO A 178 24.24 24.61 -41.91
C PRO A 178 23.10 25.61 -42.07
N ALA A 179 21.92 25.13 -42.47
CA ALA A 179 20.70 25.90 -42.40
C ALA A 179 20.28 26.08 -40.93
N SER A 180 20.17 27.34 -40.51
CA SER A 180 19.30 27.86 -39.44
C SER A 180 19.08 26.93 -38.24
N ARG A 181 19.93 27.08 -37.22
CA ARG A 181 19.69 26.57 -35.87
C ARG A 181 18.39 27.16 -35.34
N LYS A 182 17.32 26.36 -35.36
CA LYS A 182 16.09 26.64 -34.61
C LYS A 182 16.47 26.83 -33.14
N ALA A 183 16.01 27.93 -32.56
CA ALA A 183 16.22 28.25 -31.16
C ALA A 183 15.82 27.06 -30.27
N PRO A 184 16.56 26.74 -29.20
CA PRO A 184 16.14 25.75 -28.24
C PRO A 184 14.80 26.21 -27.67
N THR A 185 13.75 25.49 -28.02
CA THR A 185 12.43 25.62 -27.41
C THR A 185 12.65 25.49 -25.91
N ALA A 186 12.46 26.58 -25.19
CA ALA A 186 12.58 26.61 -23.74
C ALA A 186 11.72 25.46 -23.22
N THR A 187 12.38 24.41 -22.72
CA THR A 187 11.75 23.35 -21.95
C THR A 187 11.07 24.08 -20.80
N ALA A 188 9.75 24.23 -20.92
CA ALA A 188 8.92 24.75 -19.87
C ALA A 188 9.26 23.92 -18.64
N ARG A 189 9.97 24.52 -17.68
CA ARG A 189 10.23 23.92 -16.38
C ARG A 189 8.87 23.55 -15.84
N SER A 190 8.51 22.28 -15.97
CA SER A 190 7.32 21.67 -15.41
C SER A 190 7.30 22.12 -13.96
N LYS A 191 6.28 22.91 -13.59
CA LYS A 191 6.06 23.34 -12.21
C LYS A 191 6.13 22.06 -11.39
N LYS A 192 7.25 21.87 -10.67
CA LYS A 192 7.48 20.74 -9.76
C LYS A 192 6.20 20.63 -8.94
N GLN A 193 5.41 19.59 -9.16
CA GLN A 193 4.14 19.40 -8.46
C GLN A 193 4.46 19.36 -6.98
N LYS A 194 4.23 20.48 -6.28
CA LYS A 194 4.41 20.61 -4.83
C LYS A 194 3.45 19.73 -4.01
N GLY A 195 2.72 18.82 -4.65
CA GLY A 195 1.81 17.89 -4.00
C GLY A 195 2.49 16.77 -3.22
N GLY A 196 3.73 16.41 -3.57
CA GLY A 196 4.39 15.22 -2.98
C GLY A 196 4.75 15.33 -1.50
N GLU A 197 5.13 16.52 -0.99
CA GLU A 197 5.61 16.66 0.39
C GLU A 197 4.49 16.43 1.44
N ALA A 198 3.27 16.89 1.14
CA ALA A 198 2.12 16.69 2.02
C ALA A 198 1.73 15.20 2.12
N GLU A 199 1.75 14.54 0.96
CA GLU A 199 1.47 13.11 0.85
C GLU A 199 2.53 12.30 1.59
N GLN A 200 3.81 12.68 1.47
CA GLN A 200 4.91 12.01 2.16
C GLN A 200 4.81 12.15 3.69
N ALA A 201 4.45 13.34 4.20
CA ALA A 201 4.19 13.54 5.63
C ALA A 201 2.99 12.71 6.11
N PHE A 202 1.91 12.63 5.31
CA PHE A 202 0.75 11.80 5.63
C PHE A 202 1.13 10.31 5.71
N TYR A 203 1.94 9.82 4.77
CA TYR A 203 2.42 8.43 4.77
C TYR A 203 3.30 8.08 5.98
N GLY A 204 3.89 9.06 6.66
CA GLY A 204 4.59 8.86 7.93
C GLY A 204 3.66 8.49 9.10
N THR A 205 2.36 8.82 9.01
CA THR A 205 1.38 8.56 10.08
C THR A 205 0.86 7.12 10.08
N LEU A 206 0.28 6.66 11.20
CA LEU A 206 -0.37 5.35 11.25
C LEU A 206 -1.48 5.19 10.21
N ARG A 207 -2.27 6.23 9.96
CA ARG A 207 -3.32 6.23 8.91
C ARG A 207 -2.72 6.15 7.51
N GLY A 208 -1.61 6.85 7.28
CA GLY A 208 -0.87 6.78 6.02
C GLY A 208 -0.37 5.37 5.72
N LYS A 209 0.21 4.70 6.70
CA LYS A 209 0.65 3.30 6.59
C LYS A 209 -0.52 2.34 6.33
N LEU A 210 -1.63 2.49 7.05
CA LEU A 210 -2.87 1.73 6.79
C LEU A 210 -3.34 1.91 5.33
N LEU A 211 -3.36 3.15 4.86
CA LEU A 211 -3.79 3.46 3.49
C LEU A 211 -2.84 2.84 2.44
N GLN A 212 -1.53 2.88 2.66
CA GLN A 212 -0.56 2.24 1.76
C GLN A 212 -0.77 0.73 1.70
N GLU A 213 -0.92 0.08 2.85
CA GLU A 213 -1.13 -1.36 2.91
C GLU A 213 -2.45 -1.79 2.24
N PHE A 214 -3.50 -0.98 2.40
CA PHE A 214 -4.75 -1.15 1.65
C PHE A 214 -4.52 -1.01 0.14
N LEU A 215 -3.92 0.09 -0.32
CA LEU A 215 -3.73 0.36 -1.75
C LEU A 215 -2.79 -0.64 -2.44
N ARG A 216 -1.96 -1.38 -1.71
CA ARG A 216 -1.17 -2.49 -2.27
C ARG A 216 -1.99 -3.76 -2.53
N ARG A 217 -3.19 -3.86 -1.95
CA ARG A 217 -4.04 -5.07 -1.92
C ARG A 217 -5.52 -4.76 -2.18
N TRP A 218 -5.82 -3.58 -2.72
CA TRP A 218 -7.20 -3.07 -2.81
C TRP A 218 -8.12 -4.01 -3.59
N TRP A 219 -7.57 -4.70 -4.60
CA TRP A 219 -8.30 -5.60 -5.50
C TRP A 219 -8.88 -6.83 -4.80
N TYR A 220 -8.45 -7.14 -3.57
CA TYR A 220 -9.01 -8.24 -2.78
C TYR A 220 -10.23 -7.83 -1.94
N ALA A 221 -10.44 -6.53 -1.71
CA ALA A 221 -11.47 -6.04 -0.79
C ALA A 221 -12.49 -5.09 -1.43
N TYR A 222 -12.14 -4.49 -2.57
CA TYR A 222 -12.88 -3.39 -3.19
C TYR A 222 -13.09 -3.65 -4.67
N ASP A 223 -14.36 -3.79 -5.06
CA ASP A 223 -14.77 -4.01 -6.44
C ASP A 223 -14.73 -2.68 -7.20
N TRP A 224 -13.69 -2.50 -8.01
CA TRP A 224 -13.58 -1.38 -8.94
C TRP A 224 -12.95 -1.85 -10.25
N PRO A 225 -13.48 -1.43 -11.42
CA PRO A 225 -14.60 -0.50 -11.61
C PRO A 225 -15.99 -1.09 -11.28
N ALA A 226 -16.99 -0.21 -11.11
CA ALA A 226 -18.38 -0.65 -10.93
C ALA A 226 -18.86 -1.42 -12.18
N PRO A 227 -19.69 -2.48 -12.05
CA PRO A 227 -20.15 -3.28 -13.20
C PRO A 227 -20.79 -2.44 -14.32
N GLN A 228 -21.55 -1.41 -13.95
CA GLN A 228 -22.19 -0.49 -14.88
C GLN A 228 -21.21 0.26 -15.79
N ALA A 229 -19.97 0.51 -15.32
CA ALA A 229 -18.93 1.14 -16.12
C ALA A 229 -18.26 0.14 -17.08
N ILE A 230 -18.35 -1.16 -16.77
CA ILE A 230 -17.84 -2.25 -17.62
C ILE A 230 -18.81 -2.49 -18.78
N ASP A 231 -20.12 -2.43 -18.52
CA ASP A 231 -21.17 -2.75 -19.48
C ASP A 231 -21.42 -1.65 -20.54
N LYS A 232 -20.69 -0.54 -20.48
CA LYS A 232 -20.86 0.56 -21.45
C LYS A 232 -20.28 0.15 -22.80
N GLU A 233 -21.15 -0.02 -23.80
CA GLU A 233 -20.72 -0.35 -25.15
C GLU A 233 -19.75 0.71 -25.72
N PRO A 234 -18.67 0.29 -26.40
CA PRO A 234 -17.72 1.21 -27.00
C PRO A 234 -18.39 2.03 -28.12
N GLU A 235 -18.02 3.31 -28.22
CA GLU A 235 -18.42 4.15 -29.35
C GLU A 235 -17.88 3.58 -30.68
N ALA A 236 -18.56 3.85 -31.79
CA ALA A 236 -18.13 3.36 -33.10
C ALA A 236 -16.67 3.77 -33.40
N GLY A 237 -15.83 2.78 -33.73
CA GLY A 237 -14.39 2.96 -33.98
C GLY A 237 -13.49 2.80 -32.75
N PHE A 238 -14.08 2.59 -31.56
CA PHE A 238 -13.37 2.24 -30.35
C PHE A 238 -13.44 0.73 -30.07
N GLU A 239 -12.35 0.19 -29.53
CA GLU A 239 -12.21 -1.21 -29.14
C GLU A 239 -11.93 -1.32 -27.64
N SER A 240 -12.53 -2.32 -26.98
CA SER A 240 -12.36 -2.57 -25.55
C SER A 240 -11.06 -3.29 -25.24
N LEU A 241 -10.32 -2.78 -24.26
CA LEU A 241 -9.09 -3.40 -23.79
C LEU A 241 -9.42 -4.53 -22.82
N VAL A 242 -9.13 -5.78 -23.21
CA VAL A 242 -9.39 -6.99 -22.41
C VAL A 242 -8.78 -6.89 -21.00
N ALA A 243 -7.58 -6.31 -20.87
CA ALA A 243 -6.91 -6.15 -19.60
C ALA A 243 -7.43 -4.99 -18.73
N PHE A 244 -8.24 -4.09 -19.30
CA PHE A 244 -8.72 -2.87 -18.64
C PHE A 244 -10.21 -2.65 -18.89
N PRO A 245 -11.09 -3.35 -18.15
CA PRO A 245 -12.54 -3.19 -18.27
C PRO A 245 -12.97 -1.72 -18.15
N GLY A 246 -13.83 -1.26 -19.06
CA GLY A 246 -14.29 0.14 -19.13
C GLY A 246 -13.31 1.13 -19.78
N VAL A 247 -12.17 0.65 -20.30
CA VAL A 247 -11.21 1.46 -21.06
C VAL A 247 -11.26 1.06 -22.53
N HIS A 248 -11.45 2.05 -23.40
CA HIS A 248 -11.56 1.89 -24.84
C HIS A 248 -10.45 2.64 -25.57
N ILE A 249 -9.92 2.07 -26.65
CA ILE A 249 -8.94 2.73 -27.53
C ILE A 249 -9.50 2.85 -28.94
N CYS A 250 -9.37 4.02 -29.56
CA CYS A 250 -9.80 4.21 -30.94
C CYS A 250 -8.81 3.53 -31.90
N THR A 251 -9.29 2.57 -32.68
CA THR A 251 -8.50 1.79 -33.65
C THR A 251 -8.88 2.08 -35.10
N LEU A 252 -9.87 2.95 -35.34
CA LEU A 252 -10.32 3.31 -36.68
C LEU A 252 -9.29 4.19 -37.41
N GLU A 253 -8.65 3.62 -38.43
CA GLU A 253 -7.67 4.33 -39.26
C GLU A 253 -8.35 5.48 -40.03
N GLY A 254 -7.72 6.66 -40.01
CA GLY A 254 -8.24 7.88 -40.65
C GLY A 254 -9.14 8.75 -39.78
N ASP A 255 -9.52 8.34 -38.56
CA ASP A 255 -10.17 9.19 -37.57
C ASP A 255 -9.12 10.07 -36.85
N GLU A 256 -9.43 11.34 -36.60
CA GLU A 256 -8.59 12.24 -35.76
C GLU A 256 -8.42 11.73 -34.32
N ARG A 257 -9.28 10.81 -33.91
CA ARG A 257 -9.25 10.17 -32.59
C ARG A 257 -8.41 8.91 -32.55
N PHE A 258 -7.84 8.45 -33.67
CA PHE A 258 -7.01 7.24 -33.70
C PHE A 258 -5.94 7.26 -32.59
N GLY A 259 -5.88 6.17 -31.81
CA GLY A 259 -4.99 6.03 -30.66
C GLY A 259 -5.42 6.77 -29.38
N LYS A 260 -6.53 7.52 -29.38
CA LYS A 260 -7.07 8.11 -28.14
C LYS A 260 -7.67 7.04 -27.24
N VAL A 261 -7.39 7.14 -25.94
CA VAL A 261 -7.94 6.28 -24.90
C VAL A 261 -9.11 7.00 -24.22
N GLN A 262 -10.26 6.34 -24.17
CA GLN A 262 -11.43 6.75 -23.39
C GLN A 262 -11.54 5.85 -22.17
N ASP A 263 -11.45 6.45 -20.98
CA ASP A 263 -11.69 5.77 -19.71
C ASP A 263 -13.09 6.15 -19.21
N HIS A 264 -14.00 5.18 -19.14
CA HIS A 264 -15.35 5.41 -18.62
C HIS A 264 -15.51 5.00 -17.16
N ARG A 265 -14.43 4.56 -16.51
CA ARG A 265 -14.47 4.18 -15.10
C ARG A 265 -14.68 5.43 -14.25
N ASP A 266 -15.43 5.28 -13.16
CA ASP A 266 -15.60 6.37 -12.23
C ASP A 266 -14.31 6.59 -11.42
N HIS A 267 -13.60 7.67 -11.76
CA HIS A 267 -12.38 8.10 -11.08
C HIS A 267 -12.67 8.62 -9.66
N ALA A 268 -13.89 9.06 -9.35
CA ALA A 268 -14.27 9.50 -8.00
C ALA A 268 -14.33 8.34 -7.00
N THR A 269 -14.56 7.12 -7.47
CA THR A 269 -14.53 5.90 -6.64
C THR A 269 -13.27 5.06 -6.82
N SER A 270 -12.32 5.51 -7.64
CA SER A 270 -11.10 4.76 -7.92
C SER A 270 -10.26 4.52 -6.66
N PRO A 271 -9.58 3.37 -6.55
CA PRO A 271 -8.67 3.03 -5.44
C PRO A 271 -7.38 3.84 -5.54
N CYS A 272 -7.48 5.14 -5.27
CA CYS A 272 -6.35 6.06 -5.25
C CYS A 272 -6.25 6.79 -3.91
N PHE A 273 -5.07 7.35 -3.64
CA PHE A 273 -4.82 8.13 -2.43
C PHE A 273 -5.89 9.20 -2.21
N LEU A 274 -6.23 9.98 -3.24
CA LEU A 274 -7.17 11.10 -3.17
C LEU A 274 -8.60 10.72 -2.75
N ASN A 275 -9.03 9.49 -3.03
CA ASN A 275 -10.37 9.03 -2.65
C ASN A 275 -10.36 8.42 -1.25
N PHE A 276 -9.30 7.69 -0.90
CA PHE A 276 -9.24 6.93 0.34
C PHE A 276 -8.61 7.70 1.51
N TYR A 277 -7.83 8.76 1.28
CA TYR A 277 -7.27 9.57 2.38
C TYR A 277 -8.34 10.27 3.22
N LYS A 278 -9.56 10.43 2.68
CA LYS A 278 -10.70 11.02 3.38
C LYS A 278 -11.46 10.03 4.26
N LYS A 279 -11.32 8.72 4.00
CA LYS A 279 -12.01 7.67 4.75
C LYS A 279 -11.45 7.53 6.16
N PRO A 280 -12.29 7.33 7.20
CA PRO A 280 -11.83 7.19 8.57
C PRO A 280 -10.91 5.96 8.72
N SER A 281 -9.97 6.03 9.68
CA SER A 281 -9.00 4.94 9.88
C SER A 281 -9.65 3.61 10.23
N ALA A 282 -10.82 3.63 10.88
CA ALA A 282 -11.60 2.43 11.19
C ALA A 282 -12.10 1.70 9.93
N GLU A 283 -12.58 2.45 8.92
CA GLU A 283 -13.03 1.88 7.64
C GLU A 283 -11.84 1.35 6.83
N LEU A 284 -10.73 2.10 6.79
CA LEU A 284 -9.49 1.65 6.13
C LEU A 284 -8.96 0.36 6.76
N LYS A 285 -8.97 0.25 8.09
CA LYS A 285 -8.59 -0.96 8.81
C LYS A 285 -9.48 -2.14 8.44
N ALA A 286 -10.80 -1.96 8.42
CA ALA A 286 -11.74 -3.01 8.02
C ALA A 286 -11.50 -3.49 6.58
N LEU A 287 -11.24 -2.56 5.65
CA LEU A 287 -10.92 -2.89 4.26
C LEU A 287 -9.58 -3.62 4.13
N CYS A 288 -8.54 -3.24 4.88
CA CYS A 288 -7.28 -3.98 4.93
C CYS A 288 -7.48 -5.41 5.40
N LEU A 289 -8.20 -5.61 6.52
CA LEU A 289 -8.41 -6.95 7.08
C LEU A 289 -9.18 -7.84 6.10
N LYS A 290 -10.23 -7.32 5.46
CA LYS A 290 -10.94 -8.01 4.38
C LYS A 290 -10.00 -8.39 3.23
N ALA A 291 -9.09 -7.50 2.85
CA ALA A 291 -8.13 -7.77 1.78
C ALA A 291 -7.19 -8.93 2.14
N PHE A 292 -6.69 -8.99 3.39
CA PHE A 292 -5.86 -10.10 3.87
C PHE A 292 -6.63 -11.42 3.89
N GLU A 293 -7.87 -11.43 4.38
CA GLU A 293 -8.71 -12.62 4.41
C GLU A 293 -8.93 -13.20 3.00
N VAL A 294 -9.30 -12.36 2.04
CA VAL A 294 -9.53 -12.78 0.66
C VAL A 294 -8.22 -13.20 0.00
N GLN A 295 -7.12 -12.48 0.22
CA GLN A 295 -5.80 -12.86 -0.31
C GLN A 295 -5.34 -14.23 0.19
N MET A 296 -5.45 -14.48 1.50
CA MET A 296 -5.08 -15.77 2.09
C MET A 296 -5.98 -16.89 1.55
N ALA A 297 -7.29 -16.66 1.43
CA ALA A 297 -8.21 -17.66 0.89
C ALA A 297 -7.90 -18.00 -0.59
N GLN A 298 -7.60 -16.99 -1.41
CA GLN A 298 -7.21 -17.20 -2.80
C GLN A 298 -5.86 -17.92 -2.91
N LEU A 299 -4.90 -17.58 -2.06
CA LEU A 299 -3.58 -18.23 -2.03
C LEU A 299 -3.69 -19.70 -1.63
N LEU A 300 -4.44 -20.02 -0.57
CA LEU A 300 -4.70 -21.42 -0.16
C LEU A 300 -5.42 -22.22 -1.25
N LYS A 301 -6.29 -21.57 -2.03
CA LYS A 301 -7.00 -22.22 -3.14
C LYS A 301 -6.08 -22.51 -4.33
N ALA A 302 -5.15 -21.61 -4.63
CA ALA A 302 -4.22 -21.76 -5.75
C ALA A 302 -3.03 -22.68 -5.40
N GLU A 303 -2.51 -22.55 -4.17
CA GLU A 303 -1.28 -23.17 -3.70
C GLU A 303 -1.46 -23.60 -2.22
N PRO A 304 -1.97 -24.81 -1.95
CA PRO A 304 -2.29 -25.25 -0.58
C PRO A 304 -1.05 -25.37 0.32
N ASP A 305 0.11 -25.70 -0.25
CA ASP A 305 1.36 -25.92 0.49
C ASP A 305 2.14 -24.61 0.76
N ASN A 306 1.54 -23.45 0.47
CA ASN A 306 2.23 -22.16 0.57
C ASN A 306 2.19 -21.54 2.00
N GLU A 307 2.56 -22.35 3.01
CA GLU A 307 2.49 -21.96 4.42
C GLU A 307 3.36 -20.74 4.76
N ARG A 308 4.53 -20.64 4.13
CA ARG A 308 5.48 -19.54 4.36
C ARG A 308 4.83 -18.17 4.10
N TYR A 309 4.14 -18.03 2.97
CA TYR A 309 3.49 -16.77 2.61
C TYR A 309 2.23 -16.52 3.45
N ILE A 310 1.47 -17.56 3.77
CA ILE A 310 0.31 -17.44 4.68
C ILE A 310 0.74 -16.94 6.06
N ASN A 311 1.84 -17.47 6.63
CA ASN A 311 2.36 -17.02 7.92
C ASN A 311 2.86 -15.58 7.88
N LYS A 312 3.43 -15.13 6.75
CA LYS A 312 3.78 -13.73 6.53
C LYS A 312 2.53 -12.84 6.50
N LEU A 313 1.49 -13.21 5.76
CA LEU A 313 0.22 -12.46 5.69
C LEU A 313 -0.46 -12.38 7.05
N LYS A 314 -0.47 -13.46 7.84
CA LYS A 314 -1.00 -13.46 9.23
C LYS A 314 -0.22 -12.54 10.16
N ARG A 315 1.10 -12.39 9.97
CA ARG A 315 1.91 -11.44 10.73
C ARG A 315 1.52 -10.00 10.40
N GLU A 316 1.46 -9.68 9.11
CA GLU A 316 1.03 -8.36 8.62
C GLU A 316 -0.41 -8.04 9.07
N GLN A 317 -1.33 -9.01 9.01
CA GLN A 317 -2.70 -8.86 9.50
C GLN A 317 -2.74 -8.49 10.99
N ARG A 318 -1.99 -9.18 11.85
CA ARG A 318 -1.90 -8.85 13.28
C ARG A 318 -1.36 -7.44 13.53
N ASP A 319 -0.42 -6.97 12.72
CA ASP A 319 0.11 -5.62 12.83
C ASP A 319 -0.96 -4.57 12.49
N ILE A 320 -1.81 -4.84 11.47
CA ILE A 320 -2.98 -4.01 11.16
C ILE A 320 -4.03 -4.06 12.27
N GLU A 321 -4.29 -5.23 12.86
CA GLU A 321 -5.23 -5.41 13.98
C GLU A 321 -4.83 -4.60 15.22
N ARG A 322 -3.52 -4.45 15.47
CA ARG A 322 -2.98 -3.66 16.59
C ARG A 322 -3.10 -2.15 16.39
N VAL A 323 -3.37 -1.67 15.17
CA VAL A 323 -3.50 -0.22 14.93
C VAL A 323 -4.76 0.31 15.60
N ASP A 324 -4.57 1.29 16.49
CA ASP A 324 -5.63 2.10 17.09
C ASP A 324 -6.12 3.15 16.08
N ALA A 325 -7.37 3.01 15.64
CA ALA A 325 -7.97 3.86 14.61
C ALA A 325 -8.12 5.32 15.07
N ASP A 326 -8.49 5.54 16.34
CA ASP A 326 -8.69 6.88 16.90
C ASP A 326 -7.35 7.62 17.08
N LYS A 327 -6.30 6.88 17.43
CA LYS A 327 -4.92 7.42 17.44
C LYS A 327 -4.47 7.77 16.02
N ALA A 328 -4.68 6.88 15.06
CA ALA A 328 -4.29 7.09 13.67
C ALA A 328 -4.96 8.32 13.03
N ASP A 329 -6.25 8.54 13.30
CA ASP A 329 -6.97 9.71 12.81
C ASP A 329 -6.49 11.01 13.47
N ARG A 330 -6.19 11.00 14.77
CA ARG A 330 -5.61 12.16 15.45
C ARG A 330 -4.23 12.55 14.91
N GLU A 331 -3.36 11.58 14.67
CA GLU A 331 -2.03 11.80 14.07
C GLU A 331 -2.14 12.35 12.65
N ALA A 332 -3.05 11.80 11.83
CA ALA A 332 -3.28 12.28 10.48
C ALA A 332 -3.73 13.76 10.44
N VAL A 333 -4.68 14.13 11.31
CA VAL A 333 -5.14 15.52 11.43
C VAL A 333 -4.00 16.44 11.91
N ALA A 334 -3.16 15.97 12.84
CA ALA A 334 -2.00 16.73 13.30
C ALA A 334 -0.98 16.97 12.17
N ALA A 335 -0.63 15.94 11.40
CA ALA A 335 0.30 16.02 10.27
C ALA A 335 -0.19 16.99 9.18
N VAL A 336 -1.48 16.93 8.83
CA VAL A 336 -2.07 17.86 7.84
C VAL A 336 -2.00 19.31 8.35
N ARG A 337 -2.32 19.55 9.63
CA ARG A 337 -2.24 20.89 10.23
C ARG A 337 -0.80 21.41 10.26
N GLU A 338 0.17 20.55 10.54
CA GLU A 338 1.59 20.92 10.55
C GLU A 338 2.07 21.32 9.15
N TYR A 339 1.73 20.53 8.13
CA TYR A 339 2.02 20.86 6.74
C TYR A 339 1.41 22.21 6.32
N GLU A 340 0.15 22.46 6.69
CA GLU A 340 -0.52 23.74 6.42
C GLU A 340 0.14 24.93 7.12
N ARG A 341 0.72 24.73 8.32
CA ARG A 341 1.49 25.76 9.03
C ARG A 341 2.83 26.03 8.36
N ALA A 342 3.57 24.99 7.98
CA ALA A 342 4.86 25.13 7.30
C ALA A 342 4.76 25.86 5.94
N ARG A 343 3.56 25.86 5.34
CA ARG A 343 3.28 26.52 4.06
C ARG A 343 3.03 28.04 4.16
N LYS A 344 2.65 28.56 5.33
CA LYS A 344 2.30 29.98 5.52
C LYS A 344 3.52 30.85 5.78
#